data_AF-A0A955NND7-F1
#
_entry.id   AF-A0A955NND7-F1
#
_cell.length_a   1.000
_cell.length_b   1.000
_cell.length_c   1.000
_cell.angle_alpha   90.00
_cell.angle_beta   90.00
_cell.angle_gamma   90.00
#
_symmetry.space_group_name_H-M   'P 1'
#
loop_
_entity.id
_entity.type
_entity.pdbx_description
1 polymer ?
#
loop_
_entity_poly.entity_id
_entity_poly.type
_entity_poly.pdbx_seq_one_letter_code
_entity_poly.pdbx_strand_id
1 'polypeptide(L)'
;ARLQTVDFNTLVTSIADSFDYQACLLGLTGSDNPLSGLNVYCSSGRTHQWYPNQPEPATEWEAQVDQLIEDFLATPDEEKQVEVWHEIQRIYGENQPMSWTVNAKVYIPVRNKFGNLKPIVMRPRVLWNVDEIFVKEGAADQATPAEVAQATGTTEGAEEGSNSLSIILIIVVAAAAIFFFLGTKKR
;
A
#
# COMPACT_ATOMS: atom_id res chain seq x y z
N ALA A 1 -16.04 -21.17 -0.26
CA ALA A 1 -14.58 -21.06 -0.42
C ALA A 1 -13.90 -21.47 0.88
N ARG A 2 -12.76 -22.16 0.83
CA ARG A 2 -11.96 -22.54 2.02
C ARG A 2 -10.78 -21.58 2.13
N LEU A 3 -10.58 -20.96 3.29
CA LEU A 3 -9.42 -20.11 3.55
C LEU A 3 -8.15 -20.97 3.65
N GLN A 4 -7.08 -20.54 2.99
CA GLN A 4 -5.76 -21.15 3.08
C GLN A 4 -4.73 -20.05 3.34
N THR A 5 -3.87 -20.26 4.33
CA THR A 5 -2.71 -19.39 4.58
C THR A 5 -1.49 -20.02 3.93
N VAL A 6 -0.80 -19.23 3.12
CA VAL A 6 0.44 -19.62 2.42
C VAL A 6 1.51 -18.59 2.74
N ASP A 7 2.78 -18.95 2.56
CA ASP A 7 3.84 -17.95 2.61
C ASP A 7 3.73 -16.97 1.42
N PHE A 8 4.33 -15.79 1.58
CA PHE A 8 4.20 -14.72 0.59
C PHE A 8 4.78 -15.08 -0.78
N ASN A 9 5.89 -15.82 -0.85
CA ASN A 9 6.50 -16.16 -2.13
C ASN A 9 5.65 -17.17 -2.90
N THR A 10 5.07 -18.13 -2.19
CA THR A 10 4.08 -19.05 -2.77
C THR A 10 2.87 -18.28 -3.29
N LEU A 11 2.34 -17.31 -2.52
CA LEU A 11 1.24 -16.46 -2.97
C LEU A 11 1.59 -15.70 -4.27
N VAL A 12 2.77 -15.08 -4.32
CA VAL A 12 3.24 -14.35 -5.52
C VAL A 12 3.34 -15.28 -6.72
N THR A 13 3.89 -16.49 -6.54
CA THR A 13 3.98 -17.50 -7.61
C THR A 13 2.60 -17.93 -8.09
N SER A 14 1.65 -18.11 -7.17
CA SER A 14 0.25 -18.43 -7.52
C SER A 14 -0.41 -17.35 -8.36
N ILE A 15 -0.14 -16.08 -8.07
CA ILE A 15 -0.72 -14.95 -8.81
C ILE A 15 -0.03 -14.74 -10.16
N ALA A 16 1.30 -14.80 -10.19
CA ALA A 16 2.08 -14.40 -11.36
C ALA A 16 2.27 -15.54 -12.39
N ASP A 17 2.39 -16.78 -11.93
CA ASP A 17 2.86 -17.89 -12.77
C ASP A 17 1.86 -19.06 -12.85
N SER A 18 1.39 -19.58 -11.70
CA SER A 18 0.62 -20.84 -11.69
C SER A 18 -0.88 -20.65 -11.85
N PHE A 19 -1.39 -19.46 -11.52
CA PHE A 19 -2.82 -19.12 -11.53
C PHE A 19 -3.70 -20.06 -10.69
N ASP A 20 -3.10 -20.79 -9.74
CA ASP A 20 -3.81 -21.73 -8.87
C ASP A 20 -4.40 -21.03 -7.64
N TYR A 21 -5.40 -20.19 -7.88
CA TYR A 21 -6.17 -19.51 -6.84
C TYR A 21 -7.56 -19.12 -7.35
N GLN A 22 -8.51 -18.94 -6.43
CA GLN A 22 -9.82 -18.35 -6.73
C GLN A 22 -9.87 -16.90 -6.25
N ALA A 23 -9.27 -16.61 -5.11
CA ALA A 23 -9.23 -15.27 -4.55
C ALA A 23 -8.01 -15.15 -3.65
N CYS A 24 -7.44 -13.96 -3.60
CA CYS A 24 -6.41 -13.64 -2.64
C CYS A 24 -6.69 -12.29 -1.97
N LEU A 25 -6.23 -12.15 -0.73
CA LEU A 25 -6.15 -10.87 -0.05
C LEU A 25 -4.70 -10.41 -0.15
N LEU A 26 -4.46 -9.30 -0.85
CA LEU A 26 -3.13 -8.76 -1.05
C LEU A 26 -3.12 -7.25 -0.77
N GLY A 27 -2.11 -6.81 -0.03
CA GLY A 27 -1.84 -5.40 0.19
C GLY A 27 -1.00 -4.83 -0.95
N LEU A 28 -1.45 -3.71 -1.52
CA LEU A 28 -0.64 -2.94 -2.45
C LEU A 28 0.06 -1.80 -1.72
N THR A 29 1.24 -1.44 -2.19
CA THR A 29 1.95 -0.24 -1.77
C THR A 29 1.95 0.77 -2.90
N GLY A 30 1.93 2.06 -2.57
CA GLY A 30 2.02 3.15 -3.56
C GLY A 30 2.80 4.34 -3.01
N SER A 31 2.89 5.38 -3.83
CA SER A 31 3.39 6.70 -3.45
C SER A 31 2.25 7.73 -3.47
N ASP A 32 2.59 8.99 -3.25
CA ASP A 32 1.71 10.14 -3.43
C ASP A 32 1.33 10.38 -4.90
N ASN A 33 2.13 9.88 -5.84
CA ASN A 33 1.88 10.01 -7.27
C ASN A 33 1.17 8.75 -7.83
N PRO A 34 0.04 8.89 -8.56
CA PRO A 34 -0.65 7.77 -9.21
C PRO A 34 0.23 6.95 -10.15
N LEU A 35 1.27 7.55 -10.74
CA LEU A 35 2.23 6.86 -11.62
C LEU A 35 2.94 5.69 -10.95
N SER A 36 3.08 5.72 -9.62
CA SER A 36 3.64 4.58 -8.87
C SER A 36 2.80 3.31 -8.99
N GLY A 37 1.52 3.43 -9.36
CA GLY A 37 0.60 2.33 -9.56
C GLY A 37 0.52 1.81 -11.00
N LEU A 38 1.24 2.38 -11.98
CA LEU A 38 1.08 1.99 -13.40
C LEU A 38 1.25 0.49 -13.65
N ASN A 39 2.14 -0.16 -12.92
CA ASN A 39 2.34 -1.61 -13.05
C ASN A 39 1.12 -2.45 -12.61
N VAL A 40 0.16 -1.85 -11.91
CA VAL A 40 -1.14 -2.44 -11.57
C VAL A 40 -2.19 -2.00 -12.59
N TYR A 41 -2.19 -0.71 -12.96
CA TYR A 41 -3.25 -0.14 -13.79
C TYR A 41 -3.15 -0.46 -15.29
N CYS A 42 -1.94 -0.55 -15.84
CA CYS A 42 -1.71 -0.91 -17.24
C CYS A 42 -1.91 -2.41 -17.47
N SER A 43 -2.52 -2.78 -18.60
CA SER A 43 -2.73 -4.20 -18.96
C SER A 43 -1.42 -4.99 -19.11
N SER A 44 -0.37 -4.34 -19.62
CA SER A 44 0.97 -4.90 -19.77
C SER A 44 1.74 -5.02 -18.45
N GLY A 45 1.17 -4.55 -17.34
CA GLY A 45 1.81 -4.52 -16.03
C GLY A 45 2.10 -5.91 -15.46
N ARG A 46 3.28 -6.07 -14.87
CA ARG A 46 3.67 -7.31 -14.16
C ARG A 46 2.85 -7.54 -12.89
N THR A 47 2.26 -6.48 -12.32
CA THR A 47 1.38 -6.57 -11.15
C THR A 47 -0.07 -6.32 -11.50
N HIS A 48 -0.45 -6.54 -12.77
CA HIS A 48 -1.83 -6.50 -13.25
C HIS A 48 -2.57 -7.77 -12.80
N GLN A 49 -2.95 -7.81 -11.52
CA GLN A 49 -3.10 -9.03 -10.71
C GLN A 49 -4.10 -10.09 -11.21
N TRP A 50 -5.05 -9.73 -12.07
CA TRP A 50 -6.02 -10.70 -12.60
C TRP A 50 -5.55 -11.37 -13.88
N TYR A 51 -4.65 -10.73 -14.62
CA TYR A 51 -4.00 -11.30 -15.79
C TYR A 51 -2.66 -10.58 -16.03
N PRO A 52 -1.60 -10.95 -15.28
CA PRO A 52 -0.31 -10.26 -15.35
C PRO A 52 0.40 -10.43 -16.68
N ASN A 53 1.15 -9.41 -17.10
CA ASN A 53 1.94 -9.43 -18.34
C ASN A 53 1.10 -9.76 -19.59
N GLN A 54 -0.10 -9.17 -19.71
CA GLN A 54 -0.91 -9.39 -20.92
C GLN A 54 -0.13 -8.91 -22.16
N PRO A 55 -0.10 -9.68 -23.25
CA PRO A 55 0.49 -9.22 -24.50
C PRO A 55 -0.23 -8.00 -25.08
N GLU A 56 -1.56 -7.98 -24.93
CA GLU A 56 -2.47 -6.94 -25.38
C GLU A 56 -3.66 -6.90 -24.39
N PRO A 57 -4.36 -5.76 -24.25
CA PRO A 57 -5.54 -5.66 -23.38
C PRO A 57 -6.59 -6.74 -23.69
N ALA A 58 -6.98 -7.52 -22.69
CA ALA A 58 -7.92 -8.63 -22.86
C ALA A 58 -9.38 -8.18 -23.05
N THR A 59 -9.69 -6.92 -22.72
CA THR A 59 -11.04 -6.34 -22.78
C THR A 59 -11.00 -4.89 -23.28
N GLU A 60 -12.14 -4.40 -23.76
CA GLU A 60 -12.28 -3.03 -24.26
C GLU A 60 -12.00 -1.97 -23.19
N TRP A 61 -12.41 -2.21 -21.94
CA TRP A 61 -12.18 -1.26 -20.85
C TRP A 61 -10.70 -1.20 -20.45
N GLU A 62 -9.96 -2.32 -20.53
CA GLU A 62 -8.51 -2.34 -20.30
C GLU A 62 -7.80 -1.50 -21.37
N ALA A 63 -8.20 -1.63 -22.65
CA ALA A 63 -7.66 -0.81 -23.73
C ALA A 63 -7.97 0.69 -23.54
N GLN A 64 -9.18 1.02 -23.06
CA GLN A 64 -9.55 2.40 -22.74
C GLN A 64 -8.69 2.96 -21.60
N VAL A 65 -8.46 2.18 -20.54
CA VAL A 65 -7.58 2.58 -19.43
C VAL A 65 -6.16 2.82 -19.93
N ASP A 66 -5.62 1.92 -20.75
CA ASP A 66 -4.26 2.08 -21.29
C ASP A 66 -4.14 3.37 -22.10
N GLN A 67 -5.13 3.70 -22.94
CA GLN A 67 -5.15 4.97 -23.68
C GLN A 67 -5.22 6.19 -22.75
N LEU A 68 -6.05 6.14 -21.70
CA LEU A 68 -6.14 7.23 -20.72
C LEU A 68 -4.83 7.41 -19.93
N ILE A 69 -4.10 6.33 -19.68
CA ILE A 69 -2.78 6.40 -19.05
C ILE A 69 -1.78 7.09 -19.98
N GLU A 70 -1.79 6.79 -21.28
CA GLU A 70 -0.97 7.52 -22.26
C GLU A 70 -1.31 9.01 -22.29
N ASP A 71 -2.60 9.36 -22.27
CA ASP A 71 -3.07 10.74 -22.24
C ASP A 71 -2.64 11.45 -20.94
N PHE A 72 -2.72 10.75 -19.79
CA PHE A 72 -2.24 11.25 -18.51
C PHE A 72 -0.75 11.58 -18.56
N LEU A 73 0.06 10.69 -19.13
CA LEU A 73 1.51 10.88 -19.28
C LEU A 73 1.87 12.01 -20.25
N ALA A 74 1.06 12.24 -21.28
CA ALA A 74 1.25 13.29 -22.27
C ALA A 74 0.75 14.67 -21.81
N THR A 75 -0.08 14.73 -20.76
CA THR A 75 -0.70 15.97 -20.28
C THR A 75 0.20 16.69 -19.28
N PRO A 76 0.66 17.93 -19.55
CA PRO A 76 1.49 18.70 -18.61
C PRO A 76 0.68 19.50 -17.59
N ASP A 77 -0.63 19.66 -17.81
CA ASP A 77 -1.54 20.42 -16.97
C ASP A 77 -2.10 19.55 -15.85
N GLU A 78 -1.89 19.96 -14.60
CA GLU A 78 -2.24 19.16 -13.42
C GLU A 78 -3.76 18.98 -13.27
N GLU A 79 -4.57 20.01 -13.55
CA GLU A 79 -6.03 19.91 -13.44
C GLU A 79 -6.58 18.87 -14.43
N LYS A 80 -6.08 18.88 -15.67
CA LYS A 80 -6.43 17.87 -16.67
C LYS A 80 -5.92 16.47 -16.31
N GLN A 81 -4.73 16.35 -15.72
CA GLN A 81 -4.23 15.07 -15.22
C GLN A 81 -5.18 14.48 -14.16
N VAL A 82 -5.70 15.32 -13.26
CA VAL A 82 -6.69 14.90 -12.26
C VAL A 82 -7.97 14.41 -12.95
N GLU A 83 -8.51 15.15 -13.92
CA GLU A 83 -9.71 14.73 -14.65
C GLU A 83 -9.55 13.36 -15.33
N VAL A 84 -8.42 13.15 -16.03
CA VAL A 84 -8.10 11.86 -16.67
C VAL A 84 -7.99 10.74 -15.63
N TRP A 85 -7.34 11.01 -14.49
CA TRP A 85 -7.19 10.01 -13.44
C TRP A 85 -8.51 9.64 -12.76
N HIS A 86 -9.43 10.60 -12.62
CA HIS A 86 -10.79 10.35 -12.13
C HIS A 86 -11.56 9.41 -13.07
N GLU A 87 -11.38 9.55 -14.38
CA GLU A 87 -11.99 8.66 -15.37
C GLU A 87 -11.43 7.24 -15.29
N ILE A 88 -10.12 7.08 -15.14
CA ILE A 88 -9.49 5.77 -14.89
C ILE A 88 -10.09 5.12 -13.64
N GLN A 89 -10.22 5.87 -12.54
CA GLN A 89 -10.82 5.36 -11.31
C GLN A 89 -12.29 4.98 -11.48
N ARG A 90 -13.07 5.73 -12.28
CA ARG A 90 -14.47 5.40 -12.60
C ARG A 90 -14.56 4.07 -13.33
N ILE A 91 -13.74 3.87 -14.36
CA ILE A 91 -13.72 2.61 -15.15
C ILE A 91 -13.34 1.41 -14.27
N TYR A 92 -12.34 1.56 -13.41
CA TYR A 92 -11.98 0.54 -12.42
C TYR A 92 -13.12 0.27 -11.43
N GLY A 93 -13.82 1.33 -11.02
CA GLY A 93 -14.99 1.24 -10.14
C GLY A 93 -16.18 0.53 -10.77
N GLU A 94 -16.36 0.61 -12.09
CA GLU A 94 -17.46 -0.05 -12.80
C GLU A 94 -17.15 -1.51 -13.13
N ASN A 95 -15.92 -1.80 -13.53
CA ASN A 95 -15.52 -3.16 -13.92
C ASN A 95 -15.12 -4.03 -12.73
N GLN A 96 -14.76 -3.42 -11.59
CA GLN A 96 -14.39 -4.10 -10.34
C GLN A 96 -13.43 -5.31 -10.55
N PRO A 97 -12.29 -5.13 -11.25
CA PRO A 97 -11.30 -6.20 -11.40
C PRO A 97 -10.71 -6.61 -10.02
N MET A 98 -10.86 -5.74 -9.03
CA MET A 98 -10.43 -5.91 -7.64
C MET A 98 -11.47 -5.27 -6.72
N SER A 99 -11.67 -5.86 -5.54
CA SER A 99 -12.46 -5.27 -4.47
C SER A 99 -11.55 -4.59 -3.45
N TRP A 100 -11.54 -3.26 -3.46
CA TRP A 100 -10.83 -2.47 -2.46
C TRP A 100 -11.48 -2.63 -1.08
N THR A 101 -10.68 -2.85 -0.04
CA THR A 101 -11.21 -3.14 1.32
C THR A 101 -11.02 -1.99 2.29
N VAL A 102 -9.79 -1.74 2.74
CA VAL A 102 -9.49 -0.80 3.81
C VAL A 102 -8.25 0.01 3.49
N ASN A 103 -8.23 1.25 3.96
CA ASN A 103 -7.04 2.08 4.01
C ASN A 103 -6.37 1.91 5.38
N ALA A 104 -5.26 1.18 5.42
CA ALA A 104 -4.60 0.77 6.65
C ALA A 104 -3.85 1.92 7.33
N LYS A 105 -4.22 2.20 8.59
CA LYS A 105 -3.50 3.12 9.49
C LYS A 105 -2.23 2.46 10.01
N VAL A 106 -1.13 3.22 10.11
CA VAL A 106 0.17 2.68 10.53
C VAL A 106 0.68 3.41 11.77
N TYR A 107 0.96 2.66 12.83
CA TYR A 107 1.55 3.19 14.06
C TYR A 107 3.03 2.83 14.10
N ILE A 108 3.89 3.80 14.41
CA ILE A 108 5.34 3.58 14.46
C ILE A 108 5.83 3.97 15.86
N PRO A 109 6.19 2.99 16.70
CA PRO A 109 6.77 3.30 17.99
C PRO A 109 8.19 3.83 17.77
N VAL A 110 8.50 4.96 18.41
CA VAL A 110 9.86 5.52 18.41
C VAL A 110 10.29 5.75 19.85
N ARG A 111 11.56 5.48 20.16
CA ARG A 111 12.10 5.74 21.50
C ARG A 111 12.08 7.25 21.75
N ASN A 112 11.71 7.67 22.97
CA ASN A 112 11.64 9.08 23.36
C ASN A 112 13.02 9.79 23.37
N LYS A 113 14.11 9.05 23.13
CA LYS A 113 15.47 9.62 23.02
C LYS A 113 15.69 10.45 21.75
N PHE A 114 14.90 10.25 20.70
CA PHE A 114 15.09 10.94 19.43
C PHE A 114 14.32 12.27 19.40
N GLY A 115 15.01 13.33 19.00
CA GLY A 115 14.48 14.67 18.77
C GLY A 115 14.34 14.97 17.27
N ASN A 116 13.53 15.98 16.95
CA ASN A 116 13.30 16.47 15.58
C ASN A 116 12.85 15.39 14.59
N LEU A 117 12.05 14.43 15.06
CA LEU A 117 11.34 13.50 14.17
C LEU A 117 10.23 14.26 13.45
N LYS A 118 10.20 14.19 12.12
CA LYS A 118 9.15 14.79 11.29
C LYS A 118 8.40 13.67 10.58
N PRO A 119 7.35 13.11 11.17
CA PRO A 119 6.71 11.94 10.59
C PRO A 119 5.92 12.29 9.32
N ILE A 120 5.98 11.45 8.30
CA ILE A 120 5.24 11.59 7.04
C ILE A 120 4.49 10.31 6.66
N VAL A 121 3.51 10.48 5.79
CA VAL A 121 2.68 9.40 5.26
C VAL A 121 3.45 8.47 4.32
N MET A 122 4.52 8.94 3.67
CA MET A 122 5.31 8.16 2.71
C MET A 122 6.44 7.39 3.40
N ARG A 123 6.90 6.27 2.83
CA ARG A 123 8.11 5.60 3.32
C ARG A 123 9.36 6.31 2.78
N PRO A 124 10.44 6.50 3.57
CA PRO A 124 10.60 6.12 4.98
C PRO A 124 9.91 7.10 5.94
N ARG A 125 8.92 6.61 6.69
CA ARG A 125 7.92 7.42 7.41
C ARG A 125 8.49 8.36 8.48
N VAL A 126 9.58 7.97 9.13
CA VAL A 126 10.21 8.73 10.22
C VAL A 126 11.67 9.08 9.93
N LEU A 127 12.25 8.49 8.88
CA LEU A 127 13.70 8.56 8.62
C LEU A 127 14.04 9.39 7.38
N TRP A 128 13.06 10.02 6.71
CA TRP A 128 13.36 10.85 5.54
C TRP A 128 14.21 12.08 5.92
N ASN A 129 14.11 12.56 7.15
CA ASN A 129 14.90 13.68 7.67
C ASN A 129 16.05 13.22 8.58
N VAL A 130 16.62 12.03 8.33
CA VAL A 130 17.62 11.40 9.21
C VAL A 130 18.79 12.30 9.59
N ASP A 131 19.24 13.16 8.67
CA ASP A 131 20.35 14.08 8.89
C ASP A 131 20.03 15.19 9.90
N GLU A 132 18.74 15.45 10.15
CA GLU A 132 18.28 16.43 11.14
C GLU A 132 17.85 15.77 12.47
N ILE A 133 17.83 14.44 12.55
CA ILE A 133 17.44 13.70 13.76
C ILE A 133 18.62 13.67 14.72
N PHE A 134 18.38 14.01 15.99
CA PHE A 134 19.41 13.95 17.03
C PHE A 134 18.93 13.19 18.26
N VAL A 135 19.87 12.74 19.08
CA VAL A 135 19.58 12.17 20.39
C VAL A 135 19.51 13.33 21.40
N LYS A 136 18.42 13.42 22.16
CA LYS A 136 18.24 14.42 23.21
C LYS A 136 19.31 14.24 24.29
N GLU A 137 19.89 15.34 24.78
CA GLU A 137 20.84 15.29 25.90
C GLU A 137 20.19 14.66 27.14
N GLY A 138 20.91 13.78 27.83
CA GLY A 138 20.42 13.05 29.01
C GLY A 138 19.53 11.84 28.70
N ALA A 139 19.29 11.50 27.43
CA ALA A 139 18.52 10.30 27.09
C ALA A 139 19.35 9.03 27.31
N ALA A 140 19.13 8.35 28.43
CA ALA A 140 19.78 7.08 28.74
C ALA A 140 19.33 5.96 27.77
N ASP A 141 20.27 5.09 27.38
CA ASP A 141 20.03 3.97 26.48
C ASP A 141 19.47 2.76 27.24
N GLN A 142 18.30 2.89 27.87
CA GLN A 142 17.70 1.80 28.64
C GLN A 142 16.23 1.62 28.25
N ALA A 143 15.98 0.73 27.30
CA ALA A 143 14.72 0.02 27.20
C ALA A 143 15.06 -1.47 27.33
N THR A 144 14.60 -2.10 28.40
CA THR A 144 14.80 -3.55 28.57
C THR A 144 13.80 -4.32 27.68
N PRO A 145 14.13 -5.52 27.18
CA PRO A 145 13.27 -6.26 26.26
C PRO A 145 11.82 -6.50 26.75
N ALA A 146 11.57 -6.40 28.06
CA ALA A 146 10.26 -6.59 28.68
C ALA A 146 9.26 -5.45 28.39
N GLU A 147 9.71 -4.21 28.23
CA GLU A 147 8.81 -3.05 28.05
C GLU A 147 8.22 -2.99 26.63
N VAL A 148 8.91 -3.58 25.63
CA VAL A 148 8.45 -3.61 24.23
C VAL A 148 7.26 -4.56 24.04
N ALA A 149 7.13 -5.59 24.87
CA ALA A 149 6.06 -6.58 24.78
C ALA A 149 4.71 -6.12 25.36
N GLN A 150 4.70 -5.09 26.22
CA GLN A 150 3.47 -4.58 26.85
C GLN A 150 2.74 -3.51 26.01
N ALA A 151 3.41 -2.86 25.06
CA ALA A 151 2.83 -1.79 24.25
C ALA A 151 1.96 -2.29 23.06
N THR A 152 1.81 -3.60 22.88
CA THR A 152 0.99 -4.21 21.80
C THR A 152 -0.48 -4.39 22.16
N GLY A 153 -0.92 -3.90 23.32
CA GLY A 153 -2.35 -3.83 23.68
C GLY A 153 -3.01 -2.63 23.02
N THR A 154 -4.12 -2.85 22.31
CA THR A 154 -5.02 -1.78 21.84
C THR A 154 -5.51 -0.95 23.03
N THR A 155 -4.99 0.26 23.19
CA THR A 155 -5.51 1.25 24.14
C THR A 155 -6.03 2.46 23.36
N GLU A 156 -7.36 2.52 23.20
CA GLU A 156 -8.06 3.80 23.18
C GLU A 156 -7.85 4.45 24.56
N GLY A 157 -7.23 5.63 24.58
CA GLY A 157 -6.88 6.34 25.81
C GLY A 157 -5.36 6.43 25.98
N ALA A 158 -4.78 7.53 25.50
CA ALA A 158 -3.41 7.90 25.84
C ALA A 158 -3.44 8.60 27.21
N GLU A 159 -3.16 7.87 28.29
CA GLU A 159 -2.69 8.47 29.54
C GLU A 159 -1.16 8.59 29.49
N GLU A 160 -0.68 9.80 29.76
CA GLU A 160 0.72 10.14 30.03
C GLU A 160 1.24 9.34 31.22
N GLY A 161 1.95 8.24 30.98
CA GLY A 161 2.47 7.44 32.08
C GLY A 161 3.44 6.35 31.66
N SER A 162 4.65 6.72 31.21
CA SER A 162 5.91 5.98 31.43
C SER A 162 7.02 6.61 30.59
N ASN A 163 8.17 6.89 31.21
CA ASN A 163 9.30 7.63 30.65
C ASN A 163 10.06 6.93 29.49
N SER A 164 9.58 5.82 28.92
CA SER A 164 10.37 5.04 27.96
C SER A 164 9.88 5.03 26.50
N LEU A 165 8.63 5.45 26.20
CA LEU A 165 8.10 5.39 24.82
C LEU A 165 7.20 6.58 24.51
N SER A 166 7.54 7.35 23.46
CA SER A 166 6.64 8.35 22.88
C SER A 166 6.06 7.78 21.60
N ILE A 167 4.76 7.50 21.60
CA ILE A 167 4.05 7.04 20.41
C ILE A 167 3.77 8.26 19.54
N ILE A 168 4.42 8.37 18.39
CA ILE A 168 4.09 9.39 17.41
C ILE A 168 3.05 8.82 16.44
N LEU A 169 1.87 9.44 16.42
CA LEU A 169 0.76 9.07 15.55
C LEU A 169 1.01 9.57 14.11
N ILE A 170 1.04 8.66 13.15
CA ILE A 170 1.04 9.00 11.72
C ILE A 170 -0.15 8.32 11.07
N ILE A 171 -1.09 9.09 10.54
CA ILE A 171 -2.21 8.52 9.78
C ILE A 171 -1.72 8.23 8.37
N VAL A 172 -1.83 6.98 7.92
CA VAL A 172 -1.48 6.57 6.56
C VAL A 172 -2.64 5.83 5.95
N VAL A 173 -2.82 6.01 4.64
CA VAL A 173 -3.77 5.31 3.79
C VAL A 173 -2.98 4.27 3.00
N ALA A 174 -3.16 2.99 3.28
CA ALA A 174 -2.67 1.91 2.43
C ALA A 174 -3.83 0.98 2.07
N ALA A 175 -4.22 0.95 0.79
CA ALA A 175 -5.36 0.17 0.33
C ALA A 175 -5.02 -1.33 0.30
N ALA A 176 -5.70 -2.13 1.11
CA ALA A 176 -5.75 -3.58 0.92
C ALA A 176 -6.81 -3.92 -0.13
N ALA A 177 -6.50 -4.80 -1.07
CA ALA A 177 -7.45 -5.25 -2.09
C ALA A 177 -7.71 -6.76 -1.92
N ILE A 178 -8.99 -7.15 -1.97
CA ILE A 178 -9.42 -8.53 -2.16
C ILE A 178 -9.61 -8.72 -3.66
N PHE A 179 -8.90 -9.70 -4.21
CA PHE A 179 -9.05 -10.11 -5.60
C PHE A 179 -10.08 -11.22 -5.63
N PHE A 180 -11.24 -10.98 -6.24
CA PHE A 180 -12.19 -12.03 -6.58
C PHE A 180 -11.92 -12.47 -8.01
N PHE A 181 -11.53 -13.73 -8.23
CA PHE A 181 -11.52 -14.31 -9.55
C PHE A 181 -12.26 -15.65 -9.55
N LEU A 182 -13.41 -15.67 -10.21
CA LEU A 182 -14.00 -16.92 -10.66
C LEU A 182 -13.05 -17.47 -11.72
N GLY A 183 -12.08 -18.27 -11.29
CA GLY A 183 -11.15 -18.99 -12.15
C GLY A 183 -11.93 -19.86 -13.12
N THR A 184 -12.28 -19.28 -14.27
CA THR A 184 -12.64 -20.06 -15.44
C THR A 184 -11.34 -20.60 -15.97
N LYS A 185 -11.12 -21.89 -15.74
CA LYS A 185 -10.18 -22.69 -16.54
C LYS A 185 -10.46 -22.43 -18.02
N LYS A 186 -9.74 -21.46 -18.59
CA LYS A 186 -9.39 -21.23 -19.99
C LYS A 186 -9.11 -19.74 -20.15
N ARG A 187 -7.83 -19.40 -20.25
CA ARG A 187 -7.28 -18.40 -21.15
C ARG A 187 -5.85 -18.85 -21.45
#